data_AF-A0A350UHE8-F1
#
_entry.id   AF-A0A350UHE8-F1
#
_cell.length_a   1.000
_cell.length_b   1.000
_cell.length_c   1.000
_cell.angle_alpha   90.00
_cell.angle_beta   90.00
_cell.angle_gamma   90.00
#
_symmetry.space_group_name_H-M   'P 1'
#
loop_
_entity.id
_entity.type
_entity.pdbx_description
1 polymer ?
#
loop_
_entity_poly.entity_id
_entity_poly.type
_entity_poly.pdbx_seq_one_letter_code
_entity_poly.pdbx_strand_id
1 'polypeptide(L)' 'MKPYIQDKQVNYRVVVGTEEVSQKYGGVESLPSTFIIDRQGRIASVHIGLQPKSAFEDDIKALLR' A
#
# COMPACT_ATOMS: atom_id res chain seq x y z
N MET A 1 -10.98 9.13 11.03
CA MET A 1 -10.02 9.25 9.91
C MET A 1 -9.22 10.55 9.99
N LYS A 2 -9.83 11.73 9.78
CA LYS A 2 -9.09 13.01 9.75
C LYS A 2 -8.24 13.29 11.00
N PRO A 3 -8.72 13.07 12.24
CA PRO A 3 -7.92 13.32 13.44
C PRO A 3 -6.69 12.41 13.54
N TYR A 4 -6.80 11.14 13.12
CA TYR A 4 -5.69 10.18 13.15
C TYR A 4 -4.59 10.54 12.13
N ILE A 5 -4.98 10.97 10.93
CA ILE A 5 -4.03 11.41 9.89
C ILE A 5 -3.26 12.65 10.36
N GLN A 6 -3.94 13.58 11.02
CA GLN A 6 -3.32 14.78 11.59
C GLN A 6 -2.35 14.44 12.73
N ASP A 7 -2.77 13.58 13.67
CA ASP A 7 -1.92 13.12 14.79
C ASP A 7 -0.67 12.39 14.30
N LYS A 8 -0.82 11.47 13.34
CA LYS A 8 0.29 10.69 12.77
C LYS A 8 1.10 11.42 11.71
N GLN A 9 0.76 12.68 11.42
CA GLN A 9 1.44 13.52 10.44
C GLN A 9 1.64 12.82 9.08
N VAL A 10 0.61 12.08 8.64
CA VAL A 10 0.66 11.34 7.37
C VAL A 10 0.71 12.34 6.21
N ASN A 11 1.82 12.35 5.49
CA ASN A 11 2.14 13.31 4.42
C ASN A 11 1.88 12.77 3.00
N TYR A 12 1.24 11.62 2.88
CA TYR A 12 0.86 10.99 1.62
C TYR A 12 -0.66 10.98 1.42
N ARG A 13 -1.09 10.80 0.16
CA ARG A 13 -2.51 10.81 -0.19
C ARG A 13 -3.23 9.64 0.47
N VAL A 14 -4.29 9.96 1.20
CA VAL A 14 -5.22 8.98 1.77
C VAL A 14 -6.59 9.16 1.11
N VAL A 15 -7.16 8.07 0.63
CA VAL A 15 -8.49 8.03 0.03
C VAL A 15 -9.36 7.09 0.85
N VAL A 16 -10.63 7.45 1.05
CA VAL A 16 -11.61 6.54 1.65
C VAL A 16 -12.01 5.52 0.58
N GLY A 17 -11.56 4.28 0.75
CA GLY A 17 -11.89 3.19 -0.15
C GLY A 17 -13.36 2.77 -0.05
N THR A 18 -13.87 2.18 -1.13
CA THR A 18 -15.17 1.48 -1.16
C THR A 18 -14.92 -0.02 -1.35
N GLU A 19 -15.96 -0.84 -1.16
CA GLU A 19 -15.92 -2.28 -1.44
C GLU A 19 -15.46 -2.56 -2.88
N GLU A 20 -15.95 -1.78 -3.85
CA GLU A 20 -15.55 -1.86 -5.26
C GLU A 20 -14.05 -1.67 -5.46
N VAL A 21 -13.44 -0.72 -4.72
CA VAL A 21 -11.99 -0.52 -4.75
C VAL A 21 -11.29 -1.76 -4.19
N SER A 22 -11.74 -2.30 -3.06
CA SER A 22 -11.17 -3.54 -2.48
C SER A 22 -11.16 -4.70 -3.48
N GLN A 23 -12.29 -4.93 -4.16
CA GLN A 23 -12.43 -6.00 -5.15
C GLN A 23 -11.52 -5.81 -6.37
N LYS A 24 -11.37 -4.57 -6.85
CA LYS A 24 -10.47 -4.25 -7.98
C LYS A 24 -8.99 -4.58 -7.69
N TYR A 25 -8.58 -4.57 -6.42
CA TYR A 25 -7.23 -4.96 -6.00
C TYR A 25 -7.13 -6.42 -5.54
N GLY A 26 -8.06 -7.29 -5.96
CA GLY A 26 -8.02 -8.72 -5.68
C GLY A 26 -8.78 -9.16 -4.43
N GLY A 27 -9.52 -8.24 -3.79
CA GLY A 27 -10.19 -8.49 -2.52
C GLY A 27 -9.21 -8.37 -1.35
N VAL A 28 -9.44 -7.41 -0.46
CA VAL A 28 -8.62 -7.29 0.76
C VAL A 28 -9.12 -8.29 1.79
N GLU A 29 -8.61 -9.53 1.73
CA GLU A 29 -8.99 -10.59 2.67
C GLU A 29 -8.35 -10.42 4.07
N SER A 30 -7.24 -9.68 4.16
CA SER A 30 -6.58 -9.41 5.44
C SER A 30 -5.91 -8.03 5.48
N LEU A 31 -5.79 -7.49 6.69
CA LEU A 31 -5.19 -6.18 6.95
C LEU A 31 -3.91 -6.32 7.78
N PRO A 32 -2.87 -5.48 7.53
CA PRO A 32 -2.74 -4.61 6.36
C PRO A 32 -2.40 -5.42 5.10
N SER A 33 -2.87 -4.97 3.93
CA SER A 33 -2.44 -5.46 2.62
C SER A 33 -1.81 -4.30 1.84
N THR A 34 -0.62 -4.52 1.29
CA THR A 34 0.15 -3.50 0.57
C THR A 34 0.53 -3.99 -0.81
N PHE A 35 0.25 -3.18 -1.82
CA PHE A 35 0.60 -3.44 -3.21
C PHE A 35 1.68 -2.44 -3.65
N ILE A 36 2.76 -2.94 -4.23
CA ILE A 36 3.82 -2.10 -4.81
C ILE A 36 3.64 -2.10 -6.32
N ILE A 37 3.57 -0.92 -6.91
CA ILE A 37 3.31 -0.71 -8.34
C ILE A 37 4.58 -0.20 -9.01
N ASP A 38 4.97 -0.81 -10.14
CA ASP A 38 6.13 -0.39 -10.92
C ASP A 38 5.86 0.89 -11.74
N ARG A 39 6.89 1.39 -12.42
CA ARG A 39 6.80 2.60 -13.27
C ARG A 39 5.89 2.40 -14.50
N GLN A 40 5.57 1.17 -14.87
CA GLN A 40 4.66 0.84 -15.96
C GLN A 40 3.20 0.66 -15.49
N GLY A 41 2.94 0.85 -14.19
CA GLY A 41 1.60 0.69 -13.61
C GLY A 41 1.20 -0.76 -13.33
N ARG A 42 2.15 -1.70 -13.31
CA ARG A 42 1.89 -3.11 -12.99
C ARG A 42 2.18 -3.39 -11.53
N ILE A 43 1.51 -4.39 -10.97
CA ILE A 43 1.81 -4.87 -9.61
C ILE A 43 3.16 -5.60 -9.64
N ALA A 44 4.14 -5.04 -8.95
CA ALA A 44 5.48 -5.60 -8.81
C ALA A 44 5.60 -6.55 -7.62
N SER A 45 4.89 -6.26 -6.53
CA SER A 45 4.94 -7.03 -5.29
C SER A 45 3.65 -6.85 -4.48
N VAL A 46 3.27 -7.89 -3.73
CA VAL A 46 2.10 -7.90 -2.84
C VAL A 46 2.55 -8.40 -1.47
N HIS A 47 2.30 -7.58 -0.45
CA HIS A 47 2.58 -7.89 0.94
C HIS A 47 1.27 -8.06 1.70
N ILE A 48 1.00 -9.28 2.15
CA ILE A 48 -0.16 -9.62 2.95
C ILE A 48 0.26 -9.72 4.41
N GLY A 49 -0.40 -8.95 5.28
CA GLY A 49 -0.07 -8.86 6.70
C GLY A 49 1.08 -7.90 6.99
N LEU A 50 1.48 -7.86 8.26
CA LEU A 50 2.54 -6.97 8.73
C LEU A 50 3.91 -7.48 8.24
N GLN A 51 4.66 -6.59 7.60
CA GLN A 51 6.01 -6.87 7.12
C GLN A 51 7.02 -5.88 7.73
N PRO A 52 8.29 -6.27 7.87
CA PRO A 52 9.33 -5.37 8.33
C PRO A 52 9.57 -4.26 7.31
N LYS A 53 9.98 -3.09 7.80
CA LYS A 53 10.24 -1.91 6.95
C LYS A 53 11.22 -2.20 5.80
N SER A 54 12.22 -3.04 6.05
CA SER A 54 13.25 -3.40 5.06
C SER A 54 12.66 -4.07 3.82
N ALA A 55 11.62 -4.89 3.96
CA ALA A 55 10.98 -5.56 2.84
C ALA A 55 10.42 -4.54 1.83
N PHE A 56 9.75 -3.51 2.32
CA PHE A 56 9.23 -2.44 1.46
C PHE A 56 10.34 -1.60 0.84
N GLU A 57 11.39 -1.28 1.60
CA GLU A 57 12.51 -0.48 1.08
C GLU A 57 13.27 -1.20 -0.03
N ASP A 58 13.48 -2.51 0.10
CA ASP A 58 14.22 -3.30 -0.87
C ASP A 58 13.44 -3.44 -2.19
N ASP A 59 12.13 -3.68 -2.11
CA ASP A 59 11.24 -3.69 -3.27
C ASP A 59 11.23 -2.33 -3.99
N ILE A 60 11.11 -1.22 -3.24
CA ILE A 60 11.13 0.13 -3.81
C ILE A 60 12.48 0.40 -4.48
N LYS A 61 13.60 0.07 -3.83
CA LYS A 61 14.95 0.26 -4.40
C LYS A 61 15.13 -0.56 -5.68
N ALA A 62 14.59 -1.77 -5.75
CA ALA A 62 14.65 -2.60 -6.95
C ALA A 62 13.92 -1.95 -8.15
N LEU A 63 12.82 -1.25 -7.90
CA LEU A 63 12.01 -0.59 -8.95
C LEU A 63 12.51 0.81 -9.35
N LEU A 64 13.40 1.40 -8.55
CA LEU A 64 14.00 2.70 -8.83
C LEU A 64 15.30 2.62 -9.63
N ARG A 65 15.89 1.42 -9.77
CA ARG A 65 17.07 1.18 -10.60
C ARG A 65 16.79 1.39 -12.08
#